data_AF-A0A2V8HTT3-F1
#
_entry.id   AF-A0A2V8HTT3-F1
#
_cell.length_a   1.000
_cell.length_b   1.000
_cell.length_c   1.000
_cell.angle_alpha   90.00
_cell.angle_beta   90.00
_cell.angle_gamma   90.00
#
_symmetry.space_group_name_H-M   'P 1'
#
loop_
_entity.id
_entity.type
_entity.pdbx_description
1 polymer ?
#
loop_
_entity_poly.entity_id
_entity_poly.type
_entity_poly.pdbx_seq_one_letter_code
_entity_poly.pdbx_strand_id
1 'polypeptide(L)'
;MTGVEAVSNGVPAFRPPESRNAAQTLVIMAVLAITMFMGITMLAHAYGIIPTDSETVVSQIARATFGGRGWPYYALQAGTMLILVLAANTAYADFPRLASIVARDRFLPRQFMNRGDRLAFSNGIVILSGLGALLLVIFGGDTHSLIPLYMIGVFVSFTLSQSGMVTRGSSS
;
A
#
# COMPACT_ATOMS: atom_id res chain seq x y z
N MET A 1 -4.09 -3.74 5.48
CA MET A 1 -3.28 -4.95 5.71
C MET A 1 -1.94 -4.94 4.97
N THR A 2 -1.78 -4.19 3.86
CA THR A 2 -0.54 -4.16 3.05
C THR A 2 0.60 -3.27 3.56
N GLY A 3 0.38 -2.45 4.59
CA GLY A 3 1.44 -1.63 5.18
C GLY A 3 2.46 -2.42 6.03
N VAL A 4 2.12 -3.65 6.44
CA VAL A 4 2.97 -4.48 7.30
C VAL A 4 4.17 -5.05 6.53
N GLU A 5 3.99 -5.35 5.24
CA GLU A 5 5.03 -5.88 4.35
C GLU A 5 6.12 -4.83 4.05
N ALA A 6 5.76 -3.54 4.02
CA ALA A 6 6.73 -2.47 3.85
C ALA A 6 7.69 -2.38 5.04
N VAL A 7 7.18 -2.55 6.27
CA VAL A 7 8.01 -2.52 7.48
C VAL A 7 8.85 -3.78 7.62
N SER A 8 8.34 -4.96 7.27
CA SER A 8 9.13 -6.21 7.31
C SER A 8 10.28 -6.18 6.29
N ASN A 9 10.07 -5.58 5.11
CA ASN A 9 11.14 -5.35 4.13
C ASN A 9 12.15 -4.27 4.56
N GLY A 10 11.77 -3.40 5.50
CA GLY A 10 12.58 -2.30 6.04
C GLY A 10 13.34 -2.62 7.33
N VAL A 11 13.20 -3.83 7.91
CA VAL A 11 13.85 -4.22 9.19
C VAL A 11 15.36 -3.88 9.23
N PRO A 12 16.17 -4.10 8.18
CA PRO A 12 17.61 -3.80 8.20
C PRO A 12 17.95 -2.29 8.29
N ALA A 13 16.97 -1.40 8.13
CA ALA A 13 17.16 0.05 8.25
C ALA A 13 16.90 0.58 9.66
N PHE A 14 16.39 -0.26 10.59
CA PHE A 14 16.16 0.13 11.97
C PHE A 14 17.46 0.17 12.76
N ARG A 15 17.51 0.98 13.84
CA ARG A 15 18.65 0.96 14.77
C ARG A 15 18.66 -0.36 15.57
N PRO A 16 19.83 -0.90 15.94
CA PRO A 16 19.91 -2.05 16.84
C PRO A 16 19.29 -1.75 18.21
N PRO A 17 18.51 -2.68 18.81
CA PRO A 17 18.09 -3.98 18.29
C PRO A 17 16.97 -3.85 17.23
N GLU A 18 17.29 -4.22 15.98
CA GLU A 18 16.46 -3.96 14.79
C GLU A 18 15.09 -4.66 14.87
N SER A 19 15.09 -5.93 15.30
CA SER A 19 13.87 -6.74 15.41
C SER A 19 12.86 -6.19 16.41
N ARG A 20 13.34 -5.71 17.57
CA ARG A 20 12.47 -5.11 18.60
C ARG A 20 11.90 -3.78 18.13
N ASN A 21 12.73 -2.94 17.52
CA ASN A 21 12.30 -1.62 17.05
C ASN A 21 11.31 -1.72 15.87
N ALA A 22 11.55 -2.64 14.94
CA ALA A 22 10.62 -2.94 13.87
C ALA A 22 9.28 -3.50 14.40
N ALA A 23 9.33 -4.43 15.36
CA ALA A 23 8.12 -5.00 15.98
C ALA A 23 7.29 -3.93 16.72
N GLN A 24 7.93 -3.04 17.50
CA GLN A 24 7.23 -1.94 18.16
C GLN A 24 6.57 -0.98 17.15
N THR A 25 7.28 -0.66 16.08
CA THR A 25 6.75 0.20 15.00
C THR A 25 5.52 -0.44 14.33
N LEU A 26 5.59 -1.74 14.05
CA LEU A 26 4.47 -2.51 13.51
C LEU A 26 3.25 -2.47 14.43
N VAL A 27 3.45 -2.65 15.74
CA VAL A 27 2.36 -2.60 16.73
C VAL A 27 1.72 -1.21 16.76
N ILE A 28 2.53 -0.14 16.78
CA ILE A 28 2.02 1.24 16.79
C ILE A 28 1.20 1.51 15.52
N MET A 29 1.72 1.13 14.34
CA MET A 29 0.99 1.27 13.08
C MET A 29 -0.33 0.48 13.08
N ALA A 30 -0.32 -0.75 13.61
CA ALA A 30 -1.52 -1.57 13.71
C ALA A 30 -2.56 -0.92 14.64
N VAL A 31 -2.16 -0.43 15.82
CA VAL A 31 -3.05 0.25 16.77
C VAL A 31 -3.63 1.53 16.17
N LEU A 32 -2.81 2.34 15.49
CA LEU A 32 -3.29 3.55 14.81
C LEU A 32 -4.27 3.23 13.70
N ALA A 33 -3.97 2.22 12.87
CA ALA A 33 -4.85 1.79 11.79
C ALA A 33 -6.19 1.25 12.31
N ILE A 34 -6.16 0.42 13.36
CA ILE A 34 -7.36 -0.11 14.01
C ILE A 34 -8.21 1.03 14.59
N THR A 35 -7.58 1.96 15.29
CA THR A 35 -8.25 3.13 15.88
C THR A 35 -8.88 4.01 14.80
N MET A 36 -8.14 4.33 13.72
CA MET A 36 -8.69 5.10 12.59
C MET A 36 -9.84 4.36 11.90
N PHE A 37 -9.69 3.07 11.63
CA PHE A 37 -10.72 2.28 10.97
C PHE A 37 -12.00 2.22 11.80
N MET A 38 -11.89 1.97 13.10
CA MET A 38 -13.04 2.00 14.01
C MET A 38 -13.66 3.40 14.08
N GLY A 39 -12.84 4.46 14.20
CA GLY A 39 -13.33 5.84 14.24
C GLY A 39 -14.12 6.23 12.99
N ILE A 40 -13.58 5.95 11.80
CA ILE A 40 -14.26 6.21 10.52
C ILE A 40 -15.54 5.39 10.41
N THR A 41 -15.51 4.11 10.81
CA THR A 41 -16.68 3.23 10.75
C THR A 41 -17.79 3.71 11.68
N MET A 42 -17.46 4.10 12.92
CA MET A 42 -18.43 4.65 13.86
C MET A 42 -19.02 5.97 13.35
N LEU A 43 -18.20 6.87 12.80
CA LEU A 43 -18.68 8.12 12.20
C LEU A 43 -19.58 7.87 10.99
N ALA A 44 -19.20 6.96 10.09
CA ALA A 44 -20.00 6.59 8.93
C ALA A 44 -21.38 6.07 9.36
N HIS A 45 -21.41 5.21 10.39
CA HIS A 45 -22.64 4.63 10.90
C HIS A 45 -23.50 5.67 11.66
N ALA A 46 -22.88 6.58 12.42
CA ALA A 46 -23.57 7.63 13.14
C ALA A 46 -24.22 8.67 12.21
N TYR A 47 -23.56 9.01 11.11
CA TYR A 47 -24.08 9.95 10.10
C TYR A 47 -24.97 9.27 9.03
N GLY A 48 -25.13 7.95 9.07
CA GLY A 48 -25.93 7.21 8.08
C GLY A 48 -25.37 7.33 6.65
N ILE A 49 -24.04 7.32 6.50
CA ILE A 49 -23.37 7.49 5.21
C ILE A 49 -23.65 6.30 4.30
N ILE A 50 -24.22 6.58 3.12
CA ILE A 50 -24.46 5.59 2.08
C ILE A 50 -23.34 5.73 1.02
N PRO A 51 -22.56 4.68 0.73
CA PRO A 51 -21.54 4.72 -0.32
C PRO A 51 -22.14 5.19 -1.65
N THR A 52 -21.50 6.18 -2.27
CA THR A 52 -21.92 6.74 -3.56
C THR A 52 -20.72 6.80 -4.48
N ASP A 53 -20.90 6.53 -5.78
CA ASP A 53 -19.78 6.50 -6.74
C ASP A 53 -19.11 7.86 -6.95
N SER A 54 -19.81 8.96 -6.63
CA SER A 54 -19.31 10.32 -6.81
C SER A 54 -18.48 10.87 -5.65
N GLU A 55 -18.56 10.27 -4.45
CA GLU A 55 -17.94 10.83 -3.25
C GLU A 55 -17.46 9.73 -2.28
N THR A 56 -16.19 9.81 -1.89
CA THR A 56 -15.60 8.87 -0.93
C THR A 56 -16.26 8.97 0.45
N VAL A 57 -16.33 7.86 1.19
CA VAL A 57 -16.89 7.84 2.56
C VAL A 57 -16.23 8.88 3.46
N VAL A 58 -14.91 9.05 3.35
CA VAL A 58 -14.16 10.07 4.12
C VAL A 58 -14.63 11.48 3.78
N SER A 59 -14.88 11.77 2.50
CA SER A 59 -15.40 13.07 2.05
C SER A 59 -16.83 13.31 2.55
N GLN A 60 -17.68 12.29 2.51
CA GLN A 60 -19.05 12.38 3.04
C GLN A 60 -19.07 12.63 4.55
N ILE A 61 -18.24 11.93 5.32
CA ILE A 61 -18.06 12.17 6.76
C ILE A 61 -17.57 13.59 7.00
N ALA A 62 -16.55 14.04 6.28
CA ALA A 62 -16.02 15.40 6.43
C ALA A 62 -17.08 16.48 6.18
N ARG A 63 -17.88 16.30 5.12
CA ARG A 63 -18.98 17.21 4.80
C ARG A 63 -20.05 17.22 5.89
N ALA A 64 -20.40 16.06 6.43
CA ALA A 64 -21.37 15.94 7.53
C ALA A 64 -20.85 16.55 8.84
N THR A 65 -19.55 16.36 9.15
CA THR A 65 -18.93 16.88 10.38
C THR A 65 -18.70 18.39 10.32
N PHE A 66 -18.25 18.94 9.19
CA PHE A 66 -17.97 20.37 9.06
C PHE A 66 -19.16 21.20 8.56
N GLY A 67 -20.33 20.59 8.38
CA GLY A 67 -21.56 21.28 7.96
C GLY A 67 -21.52 21.82 6.52
N GLY A 68 -20.59 21.37 5.68
CA GLY A 68 -20.47 21.83 4.30
C GLY A 68 -19.07 21.68 3.70
N ARG A 69 -18.87 22.29 2.51
CA ARG A 69 -17.60 22.31 1.76
C ARG A 69 -16.78 23.57 2.10
N GLY A 70 -16.48 23.75 3.38
CA GLY A 70 -15.65 24.87 3.86
C GLY A 70 -14.14 24.58 3.79
N TRP A 71 -13.33 25.53 4.26
CA TRP A 71 -11.87 25.36 4.43
C TRP A 71 -11.45 24.02 5.08
N PRO A 72 -12.01 23.58 6.23
CA PRO A 72 -11.58 22.34 6.88
C PRO A 72 -11.86 21.08 6.04
N TYR A 73 -12.92 21.08 5.21
CA TYR A 73 -13.20 19.98 4.29
C TYR A 73 -12.12 19.86 3.21
N TYR A 74 -11.71 20.97 2.59
CA TYR A 74 -10.66 20.96 1.57
C TYR A 74 -9.28 20.65 2.15
N ALA A 75 -8.99 21.11 3.37
CA ALA A 75 -7.75 20.75 4.06
C ALA A 75 -7.67 19.23 4.32
N LEU A 76 -8.77 18.59 4.74
CA LEU A 76 -8.82 17.14 4.93
C LEU A 76 -8.69 16.38 3.60
N GLN A 77 -9.38 16.83 2.54
CA GLN A 77 -9.25 16.21 1.21
C GLN A 77 -7.83 16.33 0.67
N ALA A 78 -7.20 17.51 0.79
CA ALA A 78 -5.82 17.72 0.38
C ALA A 78 -4.86 16.82 1.18
N GLY A 79 -5.05 16.71 2.50
CA GLY A 79 -4.28 15.78 3.33
C GLY A 79 -4.44 14.32 2.90
N THR A 80 -5.67 13.90 2.61
CA THR A 80 -5.97 12.54 2.10
C THR A 80 -5.27 12.29 0.76
N MET A 81 -5.35 13.25 -0.17
CA MET A 81 -4.67 13.18 -1.47
C MET A 81 -3.16 13.05 -1.29
N LEU A 82 -2.55 13.88 -0.43
CA LEU A 82 -1.11 13.84 -0.16
C LEU A 82 -0.67 12.49 0.41
N ILE A 83 -1.44 11.90 1.31
CA ILE A 83 -1.15 10.56 1.86
C ILE A 83 -1.20 9.50 0.75
N LEU A 84 -2.19 9.54 -0.13
CA LEU A 84 -2.30 8.61 -1.26
C LEU A 84 -1.14 8.77 -2.26
N VAL A 85 -0.74 10.00 -2.55
CA VAL A 85 0.41 10.30 -3.41
C VAL A 85 1.70 9.80 -2.77
N LEU A 86 1.88 10.02 -1.46
CA LEU A 86 3.05 9.52 -0.73
C LEU A 86 3.10 7.99 -0.74
N ALA A 87 1.96 7.32 -0.55
CA ALA A 87 1.86 5.87 -0.63
C ALA A 87 2.25 5.34 -2.02
N ALA A 88 1.79 6.00 -3.09
CA ALA A 88 2.20 5.67 -4.46
C ALA A 88 3.72 5.84 -4.64
N ASN A 89 4.28 6.95 -4.16
CA ASN A 89 5.73 7.21 -4.24
C ASN A 89 6.55 6.11 -3.53
N THR A 90 6.12 5.66 -2.35
CA THR A 90 6.77 4.54 -1.64
C THR A 90 6.74 3.26 -2.48
N ALA A 91 5.60 2.94 -3.11
CA ALA A 91 5.49 1.77 -3.98
C ALA A 91 6.45 1.84 -5.19
N TYR A 92 6.57 3.02 -5.82
CA TYR A 92 7.54 3.24 -6.91
C TYR A 92 9.00 3.13 -6.44
N ALA A 93 9.30 3.55 -5.21
CA ALA A 93 10.65 3.44 -4.63
C ALA A 93 11.02 2.01 -4.26
N ASP A 94 10.08 1.22 -3.75
CA ASP A 94 10.31 -0.17 -3.33
C ASP A 94 10.34 -1.17 -4.49
N PHE A 95 9.62 -0.89 -5.59
CA PHE A 95 9.49 -1.82 -6.71
C PHE A 95 10.83 -2.23 -7.35
N PRO A 96 11.77 -1.32 -7.67
CA PRO A 96 13.05 -1.70 -8.27
C PRO A 96 13.87 -2.63 -7.37
N ARG A 97 13.78 -2.45 -6.05
CA ARG A 97 14.44 -3.34 -5.08
C ARG A 97 13.86 -4.75 -5.18
N LEU A 98 12.53 -4.89 -5.14
CA LEU A 98 11.86 -6.20 -5.26
C LEU A 98 12.13 -6.86 -6.61
N ALA A 99 12.03 -6.11 -7.71
CA ALA A 99 12.33 -6.60 -9.05
C ALA A 99 13.77 -7.13 -9.17
N SER A 100 14.73 -6.46 -8.55
CA SER A 100 16.14 -6.90 -8.55
C SER A 100 16.39 -8.21 -7.79
N ILE A 101 15.62 -8.46 -6.72
CA ILE A 101 15.70 -9.71 -5.95
C ILE A 101 15.17 -10.86 -6.81
N VAL A 102 13.97 -10.70 -7.37
CA VAL A 102 13.32 -11.70 -8.23
C VAL A 102 14.14 -11.98 -9.51
N ALA A 103 14.81 -10.96 -10.06
CA ALA A 103 15.69 -11.11 -11.22
C ALA A 103 16.95 -11.94 -10.91
N ARG A 104 17.52 -11.80 -9.70
CA ARG A 104 18.66 -12.62 -9.26
C ARG A 104 18.27 -14.09 -9.10
N ASP A 105 17.02 -14.36 -8.73
CA ASP A 105 16.46 -15.71 -8.66
C ASP A 105 16.11 -16.29 -10.04
N ARG A 106 16.46 -15.60 -11.14
CA ARG A 106 16.26 -15.96 -12.56
C ARG A 106 14.81 -15.99 -13.03
N PHE A 107 13.89 -15.35 -12.30
CA PHE A 107 12.48 -15.22 -12.68
C PHE A 107 12.16 -13.97 -13.52
N LEU A 108 13.08 -12.99 -13.61
CA LEU A 108 12.95 -11.79 -14.44
C LEU A 108 14.17 -11.60 -15.37
N PRO A 109 14.02 -10.87 -16.50
CA PRO A 109 15.11 -10.58 -17.41
C PRO A 109 16.33 -10.01 -16.70
N ARG A 110 17.53 -10.42 -17.13
CA ARG A 110 18.82 -10.00 -16.52
C ARG A 110 19.01 -8.49 -16.41
N GLN A 111 18.29 -7.71 -17.22
CA GLN A 111 18.27 -6.24 -17.21
C GLN A 111 17.82 -5.64 -15.86
N PHE A 112 17.06 -6.38 -15.03
CA PHE A 112 16.64 -5.93 -13.69
C PHE A 112 17.65 -6.26 -12.56
N MET A 113 18.71 -7.04 -12.82
CA MET A 113 19.67 -7.45 -11.79
C MET A 113 20.65 -6.35 -11.39
N ASN A 114 20.86 -5.33 -12.24
CA ASN A 114 21.84 -4.27 -12.05
C ASN A 114 21.31 -3.18 -11.11
N ARG A 115 21.35 -3.45 -9.81
CA ARG A 115 20.95 -2.53 -8.72
C ARG A 115 21.62 -1.14 -8.76
N GLY A 116 22.75 -1.01 -9.45
CA GLY A 116 23.61 0.19 -9.43
C GLY A 116 23.46 1.15 -10.61
N ASP A 117 22.93 0.70 -11.76
CA ASP A 117 22.76 1.61 -12.89
C ASP A 117 21.41 2.32 -12.77
N ARG A 118 21.43 3.66 -12.78
CA ARG A 118 20.24 4.52 -12.95
C ARG A 118 19.25 3.96 -13.98
N LEU A 119 19.75 3.25 -15.00
CA LEU A 119 18.99 2.56 -16.03
C LEU A 119 18.06 1.45 -15.52
N ALA A 120 18.46 0.60 -14.58
CA ALA A 120 17.59 -0.47 -14.06
C ALA A 120 16.48 0.09 -13.16
N PHE A 121 16.81 1.11 -12.36
CA PHE A 121 15.83 1.85 -11.55
C PHE A 121 14.82 2.59 -12.43
N SER A 122 15.30 3.26 -13.50
CA SER A 122 14.47 3.97 -14.46
C SER A 122 13.58 3.02 -15.27
N ASN A 123 14.11 1.89 -15.78
CA ASN A 123 13.30 0.90 -16.50
C ASN A 123 12.24 0.26 -15.60
N GLY A 124 12.56 0.01 -14.33
CA GLY A 124 11.59 -0.48 -13.35
C GLY A 124 10.42 0.48 -13.16
N ILE A 125 10.69 1.77 -12.99
CA ILE A 125 9.65 2.80 -12.85
C ILE A 125 8.81 2.93 -14.13
N VAL A 126 9.44 2.93 -15.31
CA VAL A 126 8.72 3.04 -16.60
C VAL A 126 7.80 1.85 -16.82
N ILE A 127 8.27 0.62 -16.53
CA ILE A 127 7.45 -0.58 -16.67
C ILE A 127 6.30 -0.59 -15.66
N LEU A 128 6.55 -0.21 -14.41
CA LEU A 128 5.50 -0.10 -13.40
C LEU A 128 4.45 0.96 -13.78
N SER A 129 4.91 2.11 -14.29
CA SER A 129 4.02 3.18 -14.79
C SER A 129 3.21 2.72 -15.98
N GLY A 130 3.82 1.98 -16.93
CA GLY A 130 3.16 1.42 -18.09
C GLY A 130 2.10 0.38 -17.72
N LEU A 131 2.41 -0.53 -16.79
CA LEU A 131 1.44 -1.49 -16.26
C LEU A 131 0.31 -0.82 -15.50
N GLY A 132 0.62 0.20 -14.68
CA GLY A 132 -0.38 1.00 -13.99
C GLY A 132 -1.31 1.74 -14.95
N ALA A 133 -0.75 2.38 -15.99
CA ALA A 133 -1.53 3.03 -17.04
C ALA A 133 -2.39 2.03 -17.83
N LEU A 134 -1.84 0.86 -18.15
CA LEU A 134 -2.58 -0.22 -18.82
C LEU A 134 -3.77 -0.67 -17.98
N LEU A 135 -3.58 -0.88 -16.67
CA LEU A 135 -4.67 -1.23 -15.75
C LEU A 135 -5.72 -0.11 -15.68
N LEU A 136 -5.31 1.15 -15.60
CA LEU A 136 -6.25 2.28 -15.62
C LEU A 136 -7.08 2.31 -16.91
N VAL A 137 -6.48 2.03 -18.07
CA VAL A 137 -7.19 1.96 -19.36
C VAL A 137 -8.15 0.77 -19.41
N ILE A 138 -7.72 -0.42 -18.95
CA ILE A 138 -8.55 -1.63 -18.95
C ILE A 138 -9.75 -1.50 -18.02
N PHE A 139 -9.54 -0.96 -16.80
CA PHE A 139 -10.57 -0.83 -15.76
C PHE A 139 -11.28 0.53 -15.78
N GLY A 140 -10.98 1.39 -16.75
CA GLY A 140 -11.63 2.71 -16.91
C GLY A 140 -11.42 3.67 -15.74
N GLY A 141 -10.40 3.47 -14.90
CA GLY A 141 -10.16 4.24 -13.69
C GLY A 141 -11.13 3.97 -12.54
N ASP A 142 -11.97 2.93 -12.62
CA ASP A 142 -12.93 2.59 -11.57
C ASP A 142 -12.27 1.78 -10.44
N THR A 143 -12.03 2.46 -9.32
CA THR A 143 -11.50 1.86 -8.09
C THR A 143 -12.26 0.63 -7.62
N HIS A 144 -13.58 0.54 -7.84
CA HIS A 144 -14.37 -0.62 -7.40
C HIS A 144 -13.98 -1.90 -8.12
N SER A 145 -13.60 -1.80 -9.40
CA SER A 145 -13.16 -2.94 -10.20
C SER A 145 -11.69 -3.31 -9.97
N LEU A 146 -10.88 -2.37 -9.50
CA LEU A 146 -9.46 -2.58 -9.15
C LEU A 146 -9.28 -3.24 -7.78
N ILE A 147 -10.20 -3.06 -6.83
CA ILE A 147 -10.12 -3.63 -5.48
C ILE A 147 -9.99 -5.17 -5.51
N PRO A 148 -10.82 -5.94 -6.24
CA PRO A 148 -10.69 -7.40 -6.29
C PRO A 148 -9.35 -7.86 -6.86
N LEU A 149 -8.86 -7.22 -7.92
CA LEU A 149 -7.58 -7.57 -8.54
C LEU A 149 -6.42 -7.39 -7.56
N TYR A 150 -6.41 -6.27 -6.85
CA TYR A 150 -5.44 -6.01 -5.79
C TYR A 150 -5.54 -7.02 -4.65
N MET A 151 -6.76 -7.34 -4.20
CA MET A 151 -6.99 -8.32 -3.14
C MET A 151 -6.45 -9.69 -3.49
N ILE A 152 -6.65 -10.17 -4.72
CA ILE A 152 -6.09 -11.45 -5.18
C ILE A 152 -4.57 -11.45 -5.05
N GLY A 153 -3.89 -10.40 -5.51
CA GLY A 153 -2.43 -10.29 -5.40
C GLY A 153 -1.94 -10.33 -3.95
N VAL A 154 -2.59 -9.58 -3.06
CA VAL A 154 -2.24 -9.54 -1.63
C VAL A 154 -2.47 -10.88 -0.95
N PHE A 155 -3.62 -11.53 -1.19
CA PHE A 155 -3.92 -12.83 -0.59
C PHE A 155 -2.97 -13.91 -1.08
N VAL A 156 -2.65 -13.95 -2.37
CA VAL A 156 -1.67 -14.90 -2.92
C VAL A 156 -0.30 -14.69 -2.27
N SER A 157 0.17 -13.44 -2.14
CA SER A 157 1.43 -13.12 -1.44
C SER A 157 1.41 -13.63 0.00
N PHE A 158 0.33 -13.37 0.73
CA PHE A 158 0.19 -13.78 2.13
C PHE A 158 0.11 -15.30 2.30
N THR A 159 -0.63 -15.99 1.42
CA THR A 159 -0.69 -17.46 1.40
C THR A 159 0.68 -18.05 1.12
N LEU A 160 1.39 -17.55 0.09
CA LEU A 160 2.72 -18.06 -0.28
C LEU A 160 3.75 -17.82 0.84
N SER A 161 3.71 -16.64 1.48
CA SER A 161 4.57 -16.29 2.62
C SER A 161 4.33 -17.22 3.81
N GLN A 162 3.07 -17.47 4.16
CA GLN A 162 2.73 -18.41 5.23
C GLN A 162 3.13 -19.84 4.90
N SER A 163 2.84 -20.33 3.68
CA SER A 163 3.26 -21.66 3.25
C SER A 163 4.80 -21.81 3.32
N GLY A 164 5.54 -20.79 2.90
CA GLY A 164 6.99 -20.75 3.01
C GLY A 164 7.49 -20.83 4.46
N MET A 165 6.89 -20.07 5.39
CA MET A 165 7.24 -20.13 6.81
C MET A 165 6.98 -21.51 7.43
N VAL A 166 5.89 -22.18 7.06
CA VAL A 166 5.56 -23.52 7.56
C VAL A 166 6.57 -24.57 7.06
N THR A 167 6.94 -24.52 5.77
CA THR A 167 7.93 -25.46 5.21
C THR A 167 9.34 -25.28 5.78
N ARG A 168 9.71 -24.05 6.16
CA ARG A 168 11.01 -23.75 6.77
C ARG A 168 11.06 -24.04 8.27
N GLY A 169 9.92 -23.92 8.96
CA GLY A 169 9.78 -24.26 10.38
C GLY A 169 9.74 -25.76 10.67
N SER A 170 9.46 -26.61 9.66
CA SER A 170 9.50 -28.07 9.81
C SER A 170 10.90 -28.67 9.57
N SER A 171 11.90 -27.86 9.22
CA SER A 171 13.29 -28.30 8.97
C SER A 171 14.28 -27.87 10.05
N SER A 172 13.81 -27.47 11.24
CA SER A 172 14.65 -27.17 12.42
C SER A 172 14.37 -28.14 13.56
#